data_AF-A0A970D8V6-F1
#
_entry.id   AF-A0A970D8V6-F1
#
_cell.length_a   1.000
_cell.length_b   1.000
_cell.length_c   1.000
_cell.angle_alpha   90.00
_cell.angle_beta   90.00
_cell.angle_gamma   90.00
#
_symmetry.space_group_name_H-M   'P 1'
#
loop_
_entity.id
_entity.type
_entity.pdbx_description
1 polymer ?
#
loop_
_entity_poly.entity_id
_entity_poly.type
_entity_poly.pdbx_seq_one_letter_code
_entity_poly.pdbx_strand_id
1 'polypeptide(L)'
;MKNKTLTVILSIVAVIGGIVLNFEKFAWGSSPNAKNLIVTLAYLAIWVFVIIMSTKSKGSKMLKYCLSFWVLVFFFSVLTAYINVTEALADWAIPFVIIFLGPLDGIRFFVHDFLILSIIIAVISFGISVASALLIKNKLKS
;
A
#
# COMPACT_ATOMS: atom_id res chain seq x y z
N MET A 1 -21.82 -13.74 -1.72
CA MET A 1 -20.86 -13.67 -0.59
C MET A 1 -19.48 -14.18 -0.97
N LYS A 2 -19.35 -15.35 -1.63
CA LYS A 2 -18.07 -15.94 -2.07
C LYS A 2 -17.07 -14.95 -2.71
N ASN A 3 -17.51 -14.13 -3.68
CA ASN A 3 -16.59 -13.20 -4.37
C ASN A 3 -16.00 -12.12 -3.45
N LYS A 4 -16.74 -11.64 -2.44
CA LYS A 4 -16.25 -10.61 -1.51
C LYS A 4 -15.16 -11.17 -0.59
N THR A 5 -15.42 -12.36 -0.05
CA THR A 5 -14.46 -13.08 0.81
C THR A 5 -13.18 -13.39 0.05
N LEU A 6 -13.29 -13.86 -1.19
CA LEU A 6 -12.13 -14.14 -2.03
C LEU A 6 -11.26 -12.90 -2.27
N THR A 7 -11.88 -11.74 -2.52
CA THR A 7 -11.10 -10.51 -2.74
C THR A 7 -10.41 -10.01 -1.48
N VAL A 8 -11.04 -10.16 -0.30
CA VAL A 8 -10.39 -9.83 0.99
C VAL A 8 -9.22 -10.78 1.27
N ILE A 9 -9.40 -12.08 1.02
CA ILE A 9 -8.31 -13.05 1.15
C ILE A 9 -7.17 -12.68 0.20
N LEU A 10 -7.48 -12.34 -1.05
CA LEU A 10 -6.49 -11.94 -2.05
C LEU A 10 -5.71 -10.69 -1.61
N SER A 11 -6.37 -9.66 -1.05
CA SER A 11 -5.67 -8.47 -0.56
C SER A 11 -4.76 -8.78 0.63
N ILE A 12 -5.19 -9.65 1.55
CA ILE A 12 -4.36 -10.09 2.68
C ILE A 12 -3.15 -10.88 2.19
N VAL A 13 -3.35 -11.82 1.26
CA VAL A 13 -2.26 -12.61 0.67
C VAL A 13 -1.29 -11.70 -0.09
N ALA A 14 -1.78 -10.66 -0.78
CA ALA A 14 -0.92 -9.70 -1.45
C ALA A 14 -0.04 -8.92 -0.47
N VAL A 15 -0.59 -8.49 0.67
CA VAL A 15 0.18 -7.83 1.73
C VAL A 15 1.23 -8.77 2.31
N ILE A 16 0.83 -9.97 2.75
CA ILE A 16 1.75 -10.95 3.35
C ILE A 16 2.84 -11.36 2.35
N GLY A 17 2.45 -11.69 1.11
CA GLY A 17 3.39 -12.04 0.05
C GLY A 17 4.35 -10.91 -0.29
N GLY A 18 3.84 -9.67 -0.38
CA GLY A 18 4.66 -8.48 -0.61
C GLY A 18 5.67 -8.26 0.51
N ILE A 19 5.26 -8.40 1.78
CA ILE A 19 6.16 -8.34 2.94
C ILE A 19 7.23 -9.41 2.80
N VAL A 20 6.85 -10.69 2.74
CA VAL A 20 7.80 -11.82 2.74
C VAL A 20 8.81 -11.71 1.59
N LEU A 21 8.37 -11.31 0.40
CA LEU A 21 9.22 -11.26 -0.78
C LEU A 21 10.14 -10.02 -0.83
N ASN A 22 9.77 -8.91 -0.19
CA ASN A 22 10.59 -7.69 -0.10
C ASN A 22 11.34 -7.53 1.24
N PHE A 23 11.01 -8.31 2.27
CA PHE A 23 11.43 -8.07 3.65
C PHE A 23 12.94 -7.92 3.80
N GLU A 24 13.72 -8.81 3.20
CA GLU A 24 15.18 -8.80 3.31
C GLU A 24 15.78 -7.46 2.84
N LYS A 25 15.40 -6.97 1.65
CA LYS A 25 15.95 -5.73 1.10
C LYS A 25 15.44 -4.50 1.83
N PHE A 26 14.17 -4.53 2.23
CA PHE A 26 13.56 -3.46 2.99
C PHE A 26 14.17 -3.30 4.39
N ALA A 27 14.25 -4.39 5.17
CA ALA A 27 14.69 -4.36 6.55
C ALA A 27 16.18 -4.01 6.70
N TRP A 28 17.01 -4.48 5.78
CA TRP A 28 18.46 -4.22 5.81
C TRP A 28 18.87 -2.97 5.04
N GLY A 29 17.91 -2.25 4.43
CA GLY A 29 18.17 -1.05 3.63
C GLY A 29 19.03 -1.30 2.38
N SER A 30 19.29 -2.56 2.03
CA SER A 30 20.12 -2.91 0.87
C SER A 30 19.41 -2.58 -0.45
N SER A 31 20.19 -2.41 -1.53
CA SER A 31 19.64 -2.00 -2.83
C SER A 31 18.67 -3.05 -3.39
N PRO A 32 17.43 -2.66 -3.75
CA PRO A 32 16.46 -3.59 -4.35
C PRO A 32 16.88 -3.99 -5.76
N ASN A 33 16.47 -5.18 -6.18
CA ASN A 33 16.72 -5.70 -7.52
C ASN A 33 15.42 -5.89 -8.32
N ALA A 34 15.53 -6.45 -9.52
CA ALA A 34 14.39 -6.68 -10.40
C ALA A 34 13.26 -7.51 -9.75
N LYS A 35 13.58 -8.44 -8.84
CA LYS A 35 12.56 -9.21 -8.11
C LYS A 35 11.70 -8.29 -7.24
N ASN A 36 12.30 -7.36 -6.51
CA ASN A 36 11.57 -6.42 -5.65
C ASN A 36 10.65 -5.51 -6.46
N LEU A 37 11.12 -5.07 -7.63
CA LEU A 37 10.31 -4.30 -8.56
C LEU A 37 9.10 -5.11 -9.05
N ILE A 38 9.31 -6.36 -9.49
CA ILE A 38 8.22 -7.25 -9.94
C ILE A 38 7.20 -7.48 -8.82
N VAL A 39 7.65 -7.72 -7.59
CA VAL A 39 6.78 -7.89 -6.41
C VAL A 39 5.92 -6.65 -6.19
N THR A 40 6.53 -5.46 -6.28
CA THR A 40 5.84 -4.17 -6.10
C THR A 40 4.79 -3.94 -7.19
N LEU A 41 5.14 -4.23 -8.46
CA LEU A 41 4.21 -4.11 -9.58
C LEU A 41 3.04 -5.10 -9.46
N ALA A 42 3.31 -6.35 -9.09
CA ALA A 42 2.28 -7.35 -8.86
C ALA A 42 1.37 -6.95 -7.69
N TYR A 43 1.94 -6.44 -6.59
CA TYR A 43 1.20 -5.93 -5.45
C TYR A 43 0.24 -4.79 -5.84
N LEU A 44 0.73 -3.80 -6.60
CA LEU A 44 -0.11 -2.71 -7.10
C LEU A 44 -1.20 -3.20 -8.07
N ALA A 45 -0.87 -4.13 -8.97
CA ALA A 45 -1.83 -4.71 -9.90
C ALA A 45 -2.95 -5.48 -9.17
N ILE A 46 -2.62 -6.24 -8.11
CA ILE A 46 -3.61 -6.92 -7.27
C ILE A 46 -4.52 -5.90 -6.57
N TRP A 47 -3.98 -4.79 -6.06
CA TRP A 47 -4.79 -3.75 -5.43
C TRP A 47 -5.73 -3.05 -6.41
N VAL A 48 -5.28 -2.77 -7.62
CA VAL A 48 -6.14 -2.25 -8.69
C VAL A 48 -7.28 -3.23 -8.97
N PHE A 49 -6.97 -4.53 -9.09
CA PHE A 49 -7.98 -5.57 -9.26
C PHE A 49 -8.97 -5.64 -8.07
N VAL A 50 -8.48 -5.57 -6.83
CA VAL A 50 -9.29 -5.55 -5.60
C VAL A 50 -10.26 -4.37 -5.61
N ILE A 51 -9.82 -3.18 -6.02
CA ILE A 51 -10.67 -1.99 -6.11
C ILE A 51 -11.74 -2.16 -7.20
N ILE A 52 -11.37 -2.66 -8.39
CA ILE A 52 -12.33 -2.95 -9.47
C ILE A 52 -13.39 -3.96 -9.01
N MET A 53 -13.00 -5.01 -8.28
CA MET A 53 -13.97 -5.97 -7.75
C MET A 53 -14.85 -5.37 -6.64
N SER A 54 -14.30 -4.40 -5.89
CA SER A 54 -15.04 -3.66 -4.85
C SER A 54 -16.15 -2.79 -5.42
N THR A 55 -15.95 -2.18 -6.60
CA THR A 55 -16.99 -1.37 -7.26
C THR A 55 -18.19 -2.22 -7.67
N LYS A 56 -17.95 -3.44 -8.18
CA LYS A 56 -18.98 -4.42 -8.57
C LYS A 56 -19.79 -5.00 -7.40
N SER A 57 -19.33 -4.83 -6.16
CA SER A 57 -20.01 -5.38 -4.98
C SER A 57 -21.33 -4.64 -4.69
N LYS A 58 -22.37 -5.28 -4.12
CA LYS A 58 -23.67 -4.59 -3.86
C LYS A 58 -23.63 -3.41 -2.87
N GLY A 59 -22.52 -3.13 -2.18
CA GLY A 59 -22.45 -2.07 -1.18
C GLY A 59 -21.11 -1.35 -1.15
N SER A 60 -20.99 -0.31 -0.33
CA SER A 60 -19.75 0.47 -0.19
C SER A 60 -18.77 -0.11 0.85
N LYS A 61 -19.17 -1.10 1.66
CA LYS A 61 -18.32 -1.70 2.73
C LYS A 61 -16.92 -2.12 2.24
N MET A 62 -16.85 -2.72 1.06
CA MET A 62 -15.58 -3.22 0.50
C MET A 62 -14.68 -2.10 -0.02
N LEU A 63 -15.29 -1.06 -0.63
CA LEU A 63 -14.55 0.15 -1.00
C LEU A 63 -14.08 0.93 0.24
N LYS A 64 -14.89 0.97 1.32
CA LYS A 64 -14.49 1.56 2.60
C LYS A 64 -13.29 0.83 3.21
N TYR A 65 -13.26 -0.51 3.14
CA TYR A 65 -12.08 -1.29 3.52
C TYR A 65 -10.82 -0.89 2.73
N CYS A 66 -10.93 -0.80 1.39
CA CYS A 66 -9.81 -0.38 0.54
C CYS A 66 -9.36 1.04 0.90
N LEU A 67 -10.31 1.96 1.07
CA LEU A 67 -10.03 3.33 1.50
C LEU A 67 -9.29 3.37 2.84
N SER A 68 -9.79 2.67 3.86
CA SER A 68 -9.13 2.61 5.18
C SER A 68 -7.71 2.07 5.08
N PHE A 69 -7.49 1.02 4.28
CA PHE A 69 -6.15 0.47 4.07
C PHE A 69 -5.20 1.51 3.43
N TRP A 70 -5.61 2.13 2.33
CA TRP A 70 -4.75 3.08 1.61
C TRP A 70 -4.54 4.40 2.38
N VAL A 71 -5.48 4.79 3.24
CA VAL A 71 -5.29 5.91 4.20
C VAL A 71 -4.23 5.57 5.24
N LEU A 72 -4.15 4.32 5.71
CA LEU A 72 -3.08 3.90 6.62
C LEU A 72 -1.71 3.90 5.91
N VAL A 73 -1.64 3.39 4.67
CA VAL A 73 -0.41 3.48 3.86
C VAL A 73 0.01 4.94 3.71
N PHE A 74 -0.92 5.83 3.40
CA PHE A 74 -0.67 7.27 3.31
C PHE A 74 -0.12 7.84 4.63
N PHE A 75 -0.81 7.59 5.75
CA PHE A 75 -0.37 8.05 7.06
C PHE A 75 1.06 7.60 7.40
N PHE A 76 1.36 6.31 7.25
CA PHE A 76 2.69 5.79 7.56
C PHE A 76 3.76 6.26 6.57
N SER A 77 3.41 6.54 5.31
CA SER A 77 4.35 7.12 4.36
C SER A 77 4.72 8.57 4.70
N VAL A 78 3.76 9.40 5.10
CA VAL A 78 4.01 10.76 5.56
C VAL A 78 4.79 10.76 6.88
N LEU A 79 4.44 9.87 7.81
CA LEU A 79 5.18 9.70 9.07
C LEU A 79 6.64 9.29 8.80
N THR A 80 6.87 8.36 7.87
CA THR A 80 8.22 7.94 7.48
C THR A 80 9.00 9.11 6.87
N ALA A 81 8.39 9.91 6.00
CA ALA A 81 9.03 11.10 5.44
C ALA A 81 9.42 12.10 6.54
N TYR A 82 8.50 12.37 7.47
CA TYR A 82 8.73 13.26 8.60
C TYR A 82 9.91 12.79 9.47
N ILE A 83 9.97 11.50 9.80
CA ILE A 83 11.07 10.91 10.58
C ILE A 83 12.41 11.06 9.86
N ASN A 84 12.45 10.82 8.54
CA ASN A 84 13.68 10.95 7.76
C ASN A 84 14.17 12.41 7.64
N VAL A 85 13.28 13.40 7.73
CA VAL A 85 13.65 14.82 7.69
C VAL A 85 14.05 15.36 9.06
N THR A 86 13.39 14.90 10.13
CA THR A 86 13.56 15.45 11.49
C THR A 86 14.45 14.60 12.38
N GLU A 87 14.85 13.40 11.93
CA GLU A 87 15.57 12.39 12.71
C GLU A 87 14.83 12.00 14.01
N ALA A 88 13.51 12.18 14.04
CA ALA A 88 12.69 11.82 15.20
C ALA A 88 12.68 10.31 15.46
N LEU A 89 12.81 9.90 16.73
CA LEU A 89 12.73 8.50 17.12
C LEU A 89 11.27 8.02 17.16
N ALA A 90 10.97 6.96 16.40
CA ALA A 90 9.63 6.39 16.31
C ALA A 90 9.66 4.86 16.10
N ASP A 91 10.43 4.16 16.94
CA ASP A 91 10.63 2.70 16.82
C ASP A 91 9.32 1.90 16.88
N TRP A 92 8.31 2.44 17.58
CA TRP A 92 6.96 1.88 17.62
C TRP A 92 6.29 1.78 16.24
N ALA A 93 6.71 2.60 15.27
CA ALA A 93 6.16 2.64 13.92
C ALA A 93 6.75 1.57 12.99
N ILE A 94 7.90 0.98 13.33
CA ILE A 94 8.64 0.00 12.51
C ILE A 94 7.75 -1.15 12.01
N PRO A 95 6.98 -1.88 12.86
CA PRO A 95 6.16 -2.99 12.36
C PRO A 95 5.11 -2.55 11.34
N PHE A 96 4.54 -1.35 11.52
CA PHE A 96 3.55 -0.81 10.60
C PHE A 96 4.18 -0.36 9.29
N VAL A 97 5.37 0.25 9.34
CA VAL A 97 6.16 0.62 8.16
C VAL A 97 6.50 -0.63 7.34
N ILE A 98 6.90 -1.72 7.98
CA ILE A 98 7.13 -3.01 7.29
C ILE A 98 5.84 -3.50 6.60
N ILE A 99 4.70 -3.45 7.30
CA ILE A 99 3.42 -3.95 6.76
C ILE A 99 2.92 -3.10 5.58
N PHE A 100 2.98 -1.77 5.72
CA PHE A 100 2.32 -0.85 4.80
C PHE A 100 3.25 -0.37 3.66
N LEU A 101 4.54 -0.22 3.92
CA LEU A 101 5.52 0.29 2.94
C LEU A 101 6.41 -0.83 2.37
N GLY A 102 6.69 -1.89 3.12
CA GLY A 102 7.55 -3.01 2.68
C GLY A 102 7.17 -3.62 1.32
N PRO A 103 5.88 -3.91 1.04
CA PRO A 103 5.44 -4.39 -0.27
C PRO A 103 5.76 -3.44 -1.45
N LEU A 104 6.06 -2.18 -1.18
CA LEU A 104 6.35 -1.14 -2.17
C LEU A 104 7.85 -0.80 -2.29
N ASP A 105 8.72 -1.51 -1.58
CA ASP A 105 10.19 -1.26 -1.57
C ASP A 105 10.83 -1.34 -2.96
N GLY A 106 10.23 -2.06 -3.91
CA GLY A 106 10.74 -2.14 -5.28
C GLY A 106 10.79 -0.80 -6.01
N ILE A 107 10.09 0.24 -5.55
CA ILE A 107 10.23 1.62 -6.07
C ILE A 107 11.66 2.14 -5.86
N ARG A 108 12.36 1.73 -4.79
CA ARG A 108 13.77 2.08 -4.56
C ARG A 108 14.72 1.55 -5.63
N PHE A 109 14.24 0.72 -6.56
CA PHE A 109 15.00 0.36 -7.77
C PHE A 109 15.35 1.59 -8.62
N PHE A 110 14.54 2.66 -8.55
CA PHE A 110 14.75 3.88 -9.33
C PHE A 110 15.34 5.05 -8.53
N VAL A 111 15.02 5.16 -7.24
CA VAL A 111 15.30 6.37 -6.45
C VAL A 111 16.33 6.18 -5.35
N HIS A 112 16.65 4.94 -4.97
CA HIS A 112 17.64 4.52 -3.94
C HIS A 112 17.58 5.17 -2.54
N ASP A 113 16.78 6.21 -2.35
CA ASP A 113 16.62 7.03 -1.16
C ASP A 113 15.27 6.74 -0.46
N PHE A 114 15.29 6.58 0.86
CA PHE A 114 14.10 6.25 1.66
C PHE A 114 13.13 7.43 1.83
N LEU A 115 13.63 8.66 1.91
CA LEU A 115 12.80 9.85 1.95
C LEU A 115 12.04 9.99 0.62
N ILE A 116 12.74 9.88 -0.51
CA ILE A 116 12.10 9.94 -1.84
C ILE A 116 11.09 8.80 -2.00
N LEU A 117 11.43 7.57 -1.59
CA LEU A 117 10.49 6.44 -1.57
C LEU A 117 9.21 6.78 -0.81
N SER A 118 9.34 7.30 0.40
CA SER A 118 8.20 7.60 1.27
C SER A 118 7.28 8.67 0.65
N ILE A 119 7.84 9.67 -0.02
CA ILE A 119 7.07 10.70 -0.75
C ILE A 119 6.32 10.08 -1.94
N ILE A 120 6.96 9.20 -2.72
CA ILE A 120 6.32 8.52 -3.85
C ILE A 120 5.15 7.65 -3.35
N ILE A 121 5.36 6.88 -2.29
CA ILE A 121 4.30 6.06 -1.67
C ILE A 121 3.16 6.96 -1.16
N ALA A 122 3.46 8.11 -0.57
CA ALA A 122 2.43 9.07 -0.13
C ALA A 122 1.57 9.56 -1.30
N VAL A 123 2.18 9.91 -2.42
CA VAL A 123 1.44 10.35 -3.63
C VAL A 123 0.56 9.23 -4.18
N ILE A 124 1.09 8.01 -4.31
CA ILE A 124 0.34 6.85 -4.82
C ILE A 124 -0.85 6.54 -3.89
N SER A 125 -0.59 6.41 -2.60
CA SER A 125 -1.59 6.05 -1.60
C SER A 125 -2.67 7.13 -1.42
N PHE A 126 -2.30 8.41 -1.50
CA PHE A 126 -3.25 9.52 -1.55
C PHE A 126 -4.15 9.43 -2.79
N GLY A 127 -3.56 9.24 -3.98
CA GLY A 127 -4.31 9.11 -5.23
C GLY A 127 -5.32 7.95 -5.18
N ILE A 128 -4.91 6.78 -4.70
CA ILE A 128 -5.79 5.62 -4.56
C ILE A 128 -6.88 5.88 -3.51
N SER A 129 -6.57 6.55 -2.41
CA SER A 129 -7.53 6.93 -1.37
C SER A 129 -8.59 7.88 -1.91
N VAL A 130 -8.20 8.94 -2.63
CA VAL A 130 -9.12 9.87 -3.28
C VAL A 130 -10.00 9.15 -4.30
N ALA A 131 -9.42 8.32 -5.16
CA ALA A 131 -10.19 7.53 -6.12
C ALA A 131 -11.22 6.62 -5.43
N SER A 132 -10.83 5.93 -4.36
CA SER A 132 -11.73 5.08 -3.56
C SER A 132 -12.86 5.89 -2.91
N ALA A 133 -12.57 7.08 -2.38
CA ALA A 133 -13.57 7.97 -1.79
C ALA A 133 -14.59 8.47 -2.83
N LEU A 134 -14.12 8.86 -4.03
CA LEU A 134 -14.99 9.26 -5.14
C LEU A 134 -15.90 8.11 -5.59
N LEU A 135 -15.36 6.89 -5.72
CA LEU A 135 -16.14 5.70 -6.05
C LEU A 135 -17.21 5.38 -5.00
N ILE A 136 -16.91 5.57 -3.71
CA ILE A 136 -17.90 5.42 -2.62
C ILE A 136 -19.00 6.47 -2.76
N LYS A 137 -18.63 7.74 -2.96
CA LYS A 137 -19.59 8.84 -3.11
C LYS A 137 -20.55 8.60 -4.28
N ASN A 138 -20.03 8.19 -5.44
CA ASN A 138 -20.86 7.91 -6.61
C ASN A 138 -21.83 6.76 -6.36
N LYS A 139 -21.38 5.72 -5.65
CA LYS A 139 -22.21 4.56 -5.32
C LYS A 139 -23.30 4.83 -4.29
N LEU A 140 -23.13 5.83 -3.44
CA LEU A 140 -24.17 6.25 -2.47
C LEU A 140 -25.25 7.13 -3.11
N LYS A 141 -24.98 7.68 -4.29
CA LYS A 141 -25.93 8.49 -5.07
C LYS A 141 -26.76 7.68 -6.05
N SER A 142 -26.31 6.46 -6.39
CA SER A 142 -27.02 5.50 -7.26
C SER A 142 -27.94 4.61 -6.45
#